data_AF-A0A3S1XGF3-F1
#
_entry.id   AF-A0A3S1XGF3-F1
#
_cell.length_a   1.000
_cell.length_b   1.000
_cell.length_c   1.000
_cell.angle_alpha   90.00
_cell.angle_beta   90.00
_cell.angle_gamma   90.00
#
_symmetry.space_group_name_H-M   'P 1'
#
loop_
_entity.id
_entity.type
_entity.pdbx_description
1 polymer ?
#
loop_
_entity_poly.entity_id
_entity_poly.type
_entity_poly.pdbx_seq_one_letter_code
_entity_poly.pdbx_strand_id
1 'polypeptide(L)'
;MASPLRPRKRRGRIASALLAVDAWLDSSLYEIGFKAGQFWEAATIFFRRFRVKGWRRGIIEVLSEGFTMGAGGIVVLLALAMPAFEITAGDWRAQGDFAVTFLDRYGNEIGQRGIIQRDSVPVDEMPDHVIKAVLATEDRRFFDHYGIDVLGLSRAIFE
;
A
#
# COMPACT_ATOMS: atom_id res chain seq x y z
N MET A 1 -72.90 43.95 -12.48
CA MET A 1 -71.42 43.96 -12.39
C MET A 1 -70.99 42.89 -11.40
N ALA A 2 -70.46 41.77 -11.86
CA ALA A 2 -69.81 40.79 -11.00
C ALA A 2 -68.72 40.07 -11.80
N SER A 3 -67.47 40.40 -11.51
CA SER A 3 -66.31 39.73 -12.09
C SER A 3 -66.09 38.42 -11.34
N PRO A 4 -65.94 37.26 -12.00
CA PRO A 4 -65.65 36.02 -11.28
C PRO A 4 -64.18 36.02 -10.84
N LEU A 5 -63.98 36.00 -9.51
CA LEU A 5 -62.69 35.79 -8.86
C LEU A 5 -62.10 34.45 -9.34
N ARG A 6 -61.01 34.50 -10.12
CA ARG A 6 -60.26 33.29 -10.49
C ARG A 6 -59.58 32.73 -9.24
N PRO A 7 -59.74 31.44 -8.90
CA PRO A 7 -59.07 30.86 -7.75
C PRO A 7 -57.56 30.79 -8.00
N ARG A 8 -56.78 31.47 -7.16
CA ARG A 8 -55.31 31.41 -7.17
C ARG A 8 -54.88 30.00 -6.76
N LYS A 9 -54.51 29.16 -7.74
CA LYS A 9 -54.00 27.80 -7.51
C LYS A 9 -52.74 27.83 -6.65
N ARG A 10 -52.88 27.67 -5.34
CA ARG A 10 -51.81 27.31 -4.40
C ARG A 10 -51.49 25.80 -4.54
N ARG A 11 -50.94 25.38 -5.68
CA ARG A 11 -50.13 24.16 -5.79
C ARG A 11 -48.67 24.63 -5.90
N GLY A 12 -47.87 24.86 -4.87
CA GLY A 12 -48.02 24.71 -3.43
C GLY A 12 -46.64 24.46 -2.82
N ARG A 13 -45.63 25.28 -3.17
CA ARG A 13 -44.22 25.27 -2.70
C ARG A 13 -43.41 23.96 -2.79
N ILE A 14 -43.95 22.83 -2.37
CA ILE A 14 -43.31 21.50 -2.39
C ILE A 14 -43.18 21.00 -3.83
N ALA A 15 -44.24 21.09 -4.64
CA ALA A 15 -44.18 20.69 -6.05
C ALA A 15 -43.15 21.52 -6.84
N SER A 16 -43.04 22.82 -6.55
CA SER A 16 -42.01 23.68 -7.15
C SER A 16 -40.61 23.38 -6.61
N ALA A 17 -40.47 22.97 -5.35
CA ALA A 17 -39.19 22.57 -4.77
C ALA A 17 -38.70 21.24 -5.39
N LEU A 18 -39.58 20.27 -5.57
CA LEU A 18 -39.26 19.01 -6.25
C LEU A 18 -38.85 19.24 -7.71
N LEU A 19 -39.59 20.09 -8.44
CA LEU A 19 -39.21 20.48 -9.81
C LEU A 19 -37.88 21.25 -9.86
N ALA A 20 -37.55 22.04 -8.84
CA ALA A 20 -36.27 22.74 -8.77
C ALA A 20 -35.11 21.78 -8.52
N VAL A 21 -35.30 20.75 -7.69
CA VAL A 21 -34.31 19.69 -7.46
C VAL A 21 -34.08 18.85 -8.72
N ASP A 22 -35.16 18.48 -9.40
CA ASP A 22 -35.12 17.74 -10.66
C ASP A 22 -34.37 18.53 -11.75
N ALA A 23 -34.74 19.81 -11.95
CA ALA A 23 -34.05 20.68 -12.89
C ALA A 23 -32.57 20.93 -12.52
N TRP A 24 -32.25 20.98 -11.22
CA TRP A 24 -30.86 21.10 -10.75
C TRP A 24 -30.06 19.83 -11.03
N LEU A 25 -30.65 18.64 -10.81
CA LEU A 25 -30.02 17.36 -11.14
C LEU A 25 -29.80 17.24 -12.65
N ASP A 26 -30.81 17.51 -13.46
CA ASP A 26 -30.73 17.43 -14.92
C ASP A 26 -29.69 18.39 -15.50
N SER A 27 -29.67 19.64 -15.05
CA SER A 27 -28.65 20.62 -15.48
C SER A 27 -27.25 20.23 -15.02
N SER A 28 -27.10 19.71 -13.80
CA SER A 28 -25.81 19.23 -13.28
C SER A 28 -25.30 18.03 -14.08
N LEU A 29 -26.15 17.04 -14.35
CA LEU A 29 -25.79 15.86 -15.14
C LEU A 29 -25.42 16.24 -16.58
N TYR A 30 -26.18 17.15 -17.19
CA TYR A 30 -25.89 17.66 -18.53
C TYR A 30 -24.55 18.41 -18.57
N GLU A 31 -24.30 19.31 -17.61
CA GLU A 31 -23.03 20.04 -17.52
C GLU A 31 -21.84 19.12 -17.27
N ILE A 32 -21.98 18.12 -16.42
CA ILE A 32 -20.92 17.13 -16.15
C ILE A 32 -20.62 16.35 -17.43
N GLY A 33 -21.64 15.85 -18.13
CA GLY A 33 -21.47 15.14 -19.38
C GLY A 33 -20.79 16.00 -20.45
N PHE A 34 -21.23 17.25 -20.59
CA PHE A 34 -20.65 18.20 -21.54
C PHE A 34 -19.18 18.51 -21.21
N LYS A 35 -18.87 18.83 -19.95
CA LYS A 35 -17.50 19.10 -19.49
C LYS A 35 -16.60 17.87 -19.62
N ALA A 36 -17.12 16.67 -19.34
CA ALA A 36 -16.40 15.42 -19.52
C ALA A 36 -16.06 15.19 -21.00
N GLY A 37 -16.99 15.48 -21.91
CA GLY A 37 -16.75 15.43 -23.35
C GLY A 37 -15.67 16.40 -23.81
N GLN A 38 -15.75 17.66 -23.38
CA GLN A 38 -14.72 18.68 -23.69
C GLN A 38 -13.35 18.31 -23.13
N PHE A 39 -13.30 17.78 -21.90
CA PHE A 39 -12.08 17.28 -21.30
C PHE A 39 -11.50 16.12 -22.10
N TRP A 40 -12.34 15.16 -22.52
CA TRP A 40 -11.90 14.01 -23.32
C TRP A 40 -11.32 14.44 -24.67
N GLU A 41 -11.94 15.41 -25.33
CA GLU A 41 -11.43 15.97 -26.58
C GLU A 41 -10.08 16.67 -26.36
N ALA A 42 -9.99 17.53 -25.35
CA ALA A 42 -8.75 18.23 -25.00
C ALA A 42 -7.62 17.25 -24.63
N ALA A 43 -7.93 16.21 -23.84
CA ALA A 43 -7.00 15.15 -23.49
C ALA A 43 -6.53 14.41 -24.74
N THR A 44 -7.44 14.01 -25.63
CA THR A 44 -7.11 13.32 -26.87
C THR A 44 -6.19 14.19 -27.75
N ILE A 45 -6.48 15.48 -27.89
CA ILE A 45 -5.65 16.43 -28.64
C ILE A 45 -4.26 16.55 -27.99
N PHE A 46 -4.19 16.67 -26.66
CA PHE A 46 -2.94 16.71 -25.93
C PHE A 46 -2.11 15.44 -26.13
N PHE A 47 -2.72 14.25 -26.07
CA PHE A 47 -2.02 12.98 -26.25
C PHE A 47 -1.57 12.73 -27.68
N ARG A 48 -2.19 13.35 -28.70
CA ARG A 48 -1.71 13.27 -30.10
C ARG A 48 -0.27 13.76 -30.26
N ARG A 49 0.21 14.65 -29.39
CA ARG A 49 1.62 15.13 -29.36
C ARG A 49 2.61 14.01 -29.01
N PHE A 50 2.18 12.97 -28.30
CA PHE A 50 3.04 11.89 -27.81
C PHE A 50 3.07 10.67 -28.73
N ARG A 51 2.69 10.81 -30.02
CA ARG A 51 2.75 9.71 -30.97
C ARG A 51 4.19 9.37 -31.34
N VAL A 52 4.66 8.25 -30.79
CA VAL A 52 5.94 7.66 -31.16
C VAL A 52 5.78 6.85 -32.44
N LYS A 53 6.73 6.99 -33.38
CA LYS A 53 6.73 6.32 -34.69
C LYS A 53 7.98 5.44 -34.85
N GLY A 54 7.92 4.50 -35.79
CA GLY A 54 9.03 3.60 -36.12
C GLY A 54 9.29 2.55 -35.03
N TRP A 55 10.53 2.06 -34.94
CA TRP A 55 10.92 0.98 -34.02
C TRP A 55 10.73 1.33 -32.54
N ARG A 56 10.88 2.60 -32.16
CA ARG A 56 10.67 3.09 -30.79
C ARG A 56 9.23 2.88 -30.30
N ARG A 57 8.26 2.86 -31.23
CA ARG A 57 6.86 2.59 -30.91
C ARG A 57 6.69 1.18 -30.33
N GLY A 58 7.30 0.17 -30.95
CA GLY A 58 7.20 -1.21 -30.47
C GLY A 58 7.76 -1.38 -29.06
N ILE A 59 8.89 -0.74 -28.76
CA ILE A 59 9.47 -0.77 -27.40
C ILE A 59 8.52 -0.14 -26.39
N ILE A 60 7.98 1.04 -26.70
CA ILE A 60 7.10 1.76 -25.77
C ILE A 60 5.78 1.01 -25.57
N GLU A 61 5.21 0.41 -26.62
CA GLU A 61 4.01 -0.42 -26.51
C GLU A 61 4.27 -1.64 -25.60
N VAL A 62 5.38 -2.36 -25.81
CA VAL A 62 5.76 -3.49 -24.94
C VAL A 62 5.99 -3.06 -23.49
N LEU A 63 6.66 -1.94 -23.26
CA LEU A 63 6.88 -1.42 -21.91
C LEU A 63 5.57 -0.98 -21.25
N SER A 64 4.68 -0.31 -21.98
CA SER A 64 3.39 0.16 -21.47
C SER A 64 2.46 -1.01 -21.12
N GLU A 65 2.39 -2.01 -22.00
CA GLU A 65 1.59 -3.21 -21.77
C GLU A 65 2.19 -4.03 -20.64
N GLY A 66 3.51 -4.21 -20.63
CA GLY A 66 4.23 -4.88 -19.57
C GLY A 66 4.06 -4.20 -18.21
N PHE A 67 4.04 -2.86 -18.17
CA PHE A 67 3.76 -2.12 -16.93
C PHE A 67 2.32 -2.34 -16.46
N THR A 68 1.35 -2.35 -17.38
CA THR A 68 -0.07 -2.55 -17.07
C THR A 68 -0.31 -3.97 -16.53
N MET A 69 0.21 -4.98 -17.23
CA MET A 69 0.16 -6.38 -16.79
C MET A 69 0.95 -6.59 -15.50
N GLY A 70 2.11 -5.93 -15.35
CA GLY A 70 2.93 -5.98 -14.15
C GLY A 70 2.21 -5.40 -12.93
N ALA A 71 1.56 -4.24 -13.07
CA ALA A 71 0.75 -3.65 -12.01
C ALA A 71 -0.42 -4.58 -11.63
N GLY A 72 -1.12 -5.16 -12.61
CA GLY A 72 -2.15 -6.17 -12.35
C GLY A 72 -1.60 -7.40 -11.64
N GLY A 73 -0.44 -7.89 -12.05
CA GLY A 73 0.26 -9.01 -11.42
C GLY A 73 0.66 -8.72 -9.98
N ILE A 74 1.11 -7.50 -9.66
CA ILE A 74 1.42 -7.07 -8.29
C ILE A 74 0.16 -7.06 -7.43
N VAL A 75 -0.98 -6.57 -7.94
CA VAL A 75 -2.25 -6.62 -7.22
C VAL A 75 -2.67 -8.05 -6.92
N VAL A 76 -2.53 -8.96 -7.88
CA VAL A 76 -2.81 -10.39 -7.68
C VAL A 76 -1.84 -11.01 -6.66
N LEU A 77 -0.54 -10.73 -6.76
CA LEU A 77 0.47 -11.19 -5.80
C LEU A 77 0.15 -10.71 -4.38
N LEU A 78 -0.23 -9.44 -4.22
CA LEU A 78 -0.62 -8.89 -2.93
C LEU A 78 -1.87 -9.59 -2.38
N ALA A 79 -2.88 -9.80 -3.23
CA ALA A 79 -4.09 -10.52 -2.84
C ALA A 79 -3.78 -11.96 -2.39
N LEU A 80 -2.85 -12.64 -3.06
CA LEU A 80 -2.39 -13.97 -2.67
C LEU A 80 -1.51 -13.97 -1.41
N ALA A 81 -0.84 -12.85 -1.11
CA ALA A 81 -0.01 -12.69 0.09
C ALA A 81 -0.82 -12.34 1.34
N MET A 82 -2.07 -11.88 1.20
CA MET A 82 -2.96 -11.54 2.33
C MET A 82 -3.01 -12.60 3.45
N PRO A 83 -3.14 -13.92 3.18
CA PRO A 83 -3.16 -14.93 4.23
C PRO A 83 -1.86 -14.98 5.04
N ALA A 84 -0.70 -14.77 4.39
CA ALA A 84 0.57 -14.73 5.09
C ALA A 84 0.65 -13.52 6.03
N PHE A 85 0.19 -12.36 5.56
CA PHE A 85 0.10 -11.16 6.40
C PHE A 85 -0.85 -11.37 7.59
N GLU A 86 -2.01 -11.99 7.39
CA GLU A 86 -2.98 -12.28 8.45
C GLU A 86 -2.41 -13.21 9.53
N ILE A 87 -1.67 -14.26 9.16
CA ILE A 87 -1.00 -15.15 10.12
C ILE A 87 -0.01 -14.36 10.98
N THR A 88 0.72 -13.41 10.37
CA THR A 88 1.73 -12.59 11.05
C THR A 88 1.20 -11.30 11.68
N ALA A 89 -0.09 -10.97 11.49
CA ALA A 89 -0.68 -9.72 11.97
C ALA A 89 -0.90 -9.72 13.49
N GLY A 90 -0.95 -10.90 14.11
CA GLY A 90 -0.98 -11.06 15.56
C GLY A 90 0.40 -10.84 16.20
N ASP A 91 0.50 -11.12 17.50
CA ASP A 91 1.80 -11.20 18.16
C ASP A 91 2.52 -12.47 17.68
N TRP A 92 3.26 -12.33 16.57
CA TRP A 92 4.10 -13.36 15.99
C TRP A 92 5.16 -13.88 16.98
N ARG A 93 5.43 -13.15 18.07
CA ARG A 93 6.29 -13.60 19.17
C ARG A 93 5.55 -14.46 20.20
N ALA A 94 4.24 -14.34 20.28
CA ALA A 94 3.38 -15.15 21.17
C ALA A 94 2.89 -16.45 20.51
N GLN A 95 3.00 -16.56 19.18
CA GLN A 95 2.64 -17.78 18.47
C GLN A 95 3.72 -18.85 18.59
N GLY A 96 3.56 -19.69 19.61
CA GLY A 96 3.84 -21.11 19.52
C GLY A 96 5.23 -21.55 19.95
N ASP A 97 5.50 -21.55 21.25
CA ASP A 97 5.81 -22.80 21.97
C ASP A 97 5.97 -22.47 23.45
N PHE A 98 5.30 -23.24 24.32
CA PHE A 98 5.45 -23.10 25.75
C PHE A 98 6.93 -23.27 26.14
N ALA A 99 7.54 -22.25 26.74
CA ALA A 99 8.81 -22.40 27.42
C ALA A 99 8.55 -23.15 28.73
N VAL A 100 9.01 -24.40 28.81
CA VAL A 100 8.96 -25.17 30.05
C VAL A 100 10.26 -24.91 30.80
N THR A 101 10.17 -24.23 31.95
CA THR A 101 11.30 -24.01 32.86
C THR A 101 11.42 -25.17 33.83
N PHE A 102 12.57 -25.84 33.81
CA PHE A 102 12.91 -26.92 34.73
C PHE A 102 13.55 -26.33 35.98
N LEU A 103 12.95 -26.60 37.14
CA LEU A 103 13.45 -26.18 38.44
C LEU A 103 14.06 -27.37 39.19
N ASP A 104 15.10 -27.12 39.97
CA ASP A 104 15.63 -28.07 40.94
C ASP A 104 14.72 -28.18 42.18
N ARG A 105 15.04 -29.10 43.08
CA ARG A 105 14.32 -29.31 44.35
C ARG A 105 14.30 -28.10 45.30
N TYR A 106 15.14 -27.10 45.05
CA TYR A 106 15.28 -25.85 45.81
C TYR A 106 14.63 -24.66 45.08
N GLY A 107 14.07 -24.86 43.88
CA GLY A 107 13.46 -23.82 43.06
C GLY A 107 14.42 -23.07 42.14
N ASN A 108 15.68 -23.51 41.99
CA ASN A 108 16.63 -22.91 41.07
C ASN A 108 16.41 -23.42 39.65
N GLU A 109 16.54 -22.54 38.65
CA GLU A 109 16.40 -22.90 37.25
C GLU A 109 17.58 -23.74 36.74
N ILE A 110 17.30 -24.96 36.26
CA ILE A 110 18.29 -25.88 35.65
C ILE A 110 18.34 -25.72 34.13
N GLY A 111 17.25 -25.26 33.52
CA GLY A 111 17.19 -24.98 32.09
C GLY A 111 15.77 -24.81 31.57
N GLN A 112 15.66 -24.47 30.30
CA GLN A 112 14.39 -24.26 29.61
C GLN A 112 14.33 -25.06 28.31
N ARG A 113 13.13 -25.53 27.94
CA ARG A 113 12.86 -26.17 26.64
C ARG A 113 11.68 -25.48 25.97
N GLY A 114 11.85 -25.08 24.71
CA GLY A 114 10.88 -24.31 23.93
C GLY A 114 11.55 -23.14 23.19
N ILE A 115 10.76 -22.20 22.67
CA ILE A 115 11.29 -20.96 22.10
C ILE A 115 11.90 -20.14 23.23
N ILE A 116 13.23 -20.10 23.28
CA ILE A 116 13.97 -19.27 24.24
C ILE A 116 13.89 -17.83 23.75
N GLN A 117 12.87 -17.12 24.20
CA GLN A 117 12.80 -15.68 24.02
C GLN A 117 13.70 -15.04 25.07
N ARG A 118 15.01 -14.97 24.80
CA ARG A 118 15.93 -14.24 25.68
C ARG A 118 15.58 -12.76 25.64
N ASP A 119 15.70 -12.12 26.79
CA ASP A 119 15.64 -10.67 26.87
C ASP A 119 16.68 -10.08 25.92
N SER A 120 16.23 -9.15 25.07
CA SER A 120 17.14 -8.40 24.22
C SER A 120 17.97 -7.50 25.11
N VAL A 121 19.29 -7.73 25.15
CA VAL A 121 20.23 -6.83 25.81
C VAL A 121 20.47 -5.63 24.88
N PRO A 122 20.29 -4.38 25.34
CA PRO A 122 20.67 -3.19 24.59
C PRO A 122 22.15 -3.26 24.15
N VAL A 123 22.45 -2.77 22.95
CA VAL A 123 23.83 -2.84 22.39
C VAL A 123 24.83 -2.07 23.26
N ASP A 124 24.39 -1.02 23.93
CA ASP A 124 25.17 -0.21 24.87
C ASP A 124 25.48 -0.91 26.20
N GLU A 125 24.72 -1.96 26.55
CA GLU A 125 25.01 -2.82 27.71
C GLU A 125 25.94 -3.99 27.35
N MET A 126 26.19 -4.24 26.06
CA MET A 126 27.05 -5.34 25.62
C MET A 126 28.54 -5.01 25.82
N PRO A 127 29.36 -5.99 26.24
CA PRO A 127 30.80 -5.80 26.30
C PRO A 127 31.38 -5.48 24.92
N ASP A 128 32.23 -4.46 24.83
CA ASP A 128 32.83 -3.98 23.59
C ASP A 128 33.56 -5.07 22.78
N HIS A 129 34.20 -6.02 23.45
CA HIS A 129 34.88 -7.14 22.79
C HIS A 129 33.91 -8.10 22.08
N VAL A 130 32.67 -8.25 22.56
CA VAL A 130 31.63 -9.08 21.92
C VAL A 130 31.20 -8.43 20.62
N ILE A 131 30.90 -7.12 20.64
CA ILE A 131 30.51 -6.36 19.45
C ILE A 131 31.62 -6.45 18.40
N LYS A 132 32.88 -6.18 18.80
CA LYS A 132 34.03 -6.24 17.91
C LYS A 132 34.29 -7.63 17.34
N ALA A 133 34.09 -8.69 18.13
CA ALA A 133 34.25 -10.06 17.65
C ALA A 133 33.24 -10.38 16.54
N VAL A 134 31.96 -10.05 16.75
CA VAL A 134 30.88 -10.29 15.76
C VAL A 134 31.12 -9.48 14.49
N LEU A 135 31.48 -8.19 14.60
CA LEU A 135 31.81 -7.38 13.44
C LEU A 135 33.01 -7.95 12.67
N ALA A 136 34.01 -8.50 13.37
CA ALA A 136 35.17 -9.07 12.70
C ALA A 136 34.84 -10.36 11.94
N THR A 137 33.88 -11.17 12.41
CA THR A 137 33.54 -12.47 11.82
C THR A 137 32.42 -12.39 10.78
N GLU A 138 31.39 -11.59 11.03
CA GLU A 138 30.18 -11.54 10.20
C GLU A 138 30.25 -10.37 9.20
N ASP A 139 30.43 -9.16 9.70
CA ASP A 139 30.41 -7.95 8.88
C ASP A 139 31.22 -6.80 9.48
N ARG A 140 32.44 -6.60 8.93
CA ARG A 140 33.38 -5.59 9.43
C ARG A 140 32.92 -4.17 9.13
N ARG A 141 31.99 -3.97 8.19
CA ARG A 141 31.51 -2.67 7.72
C ARG A 141 30.05 -2.43 8.07
N PHE A 142 29.50 -3.22 8.99
CA PHE A 142 28.12 -3.13 9.42
C PHE A 142 27.66 -1.68 9.71
N PHE A 143 28.50 -0.89 10.39
CA PHE A 143 28.19 0.50 10.74
C PHE A 143 28.46 1.52 9.62
N ASP A 144 29.07 1.11 8.51
CA ASP A 144 29.37 1.97 7.36
C ASP A 144 28.24 1.95 6.32
N HIS A 145 27.24 1.06 6.45
CA HIS A 145 26.13 0.93 5.49
C HIS A 145 24.75 0.78 6.13
N TYR A 146 23.72 1.21 5.40
CA TYR A 146 22.32 1.18 5.84
C TYR A 146 21.65 -0.20 5.66
N GLY A 147 22.33 -1.27 6.06
CA GLY A 147 21.83 -2.64 6.07
C GLY A 147 22.17 -3.52 4.85
N ILE A 148 22.62 -2.95 3.72
CA ILE A 148 23.08 -3.74 2.57
C ILE A 148 24.51 -3.33 2.20
N ASP A 149 25.46 -4.26 2.34
CA ASP A 149 26.82 -4.10 1.84
C ASP A 149 26.87 -4.35 0.33
N VAL A 150 26.71 -3.30 -0.47
CA VAL A 150 26.75 -3.37 -1.94
C VAL A 150 28.08 -3.92 -2.46
N LEU A 151 29.20 -3.58 -1.79
CA LEU A 151 30.52 -4.05 -2.19
C LEU A 151 30.70 -5.54 -1.84
N GLY A 152 30.26 -5.97 -0.66
CA GLY A 152 30.26 -7.38 -0.25
C GLY A 152 29.36 -8.24 -1.15
N LEU A 153 28.14 -7.76 -1.42
CA LEU A 153 27.20 -8.42 -2.33
C LEU A 153 27.74 -8.52 -3.74
N SER A 154 28.34 -7.44 -4.26
CA SER A 154 28.96 -7.49 -5.59
C SER A 154 30.09 -8.52 -5.65
N ARG A 155 30.94 -8.60 -4.63
CA ARG A 155 32.00 -9.61 -4.55
C ARG A 155 31.42 -11.03 -4.59
N ALA A 156 30.39 -11.30 -3.80
CA ALA A 156 29.75 -12.61 -3.75
C ALA A 156 29.05 -13.03 -5.05
N ILE A 157 28.58 -12.06 -5.86
CA ILE A 157 27.95 -12.34 -7.17
C ILE A 157 28.99 -12.64 -8.25
N PHE A 158 30.18 -12.05 -8.15
CA PHE A 158 31.24 -12.16 -9.16
C PHE A 158 32.36 -13.15 -8.80
N GLU A 159 32.26 -13.81 -7.65
CA GLU A 159 33.08 -14.96 -7.24
C GLU A 159 32.47 -16.27 -7.75
#